data_AF-A0AAD4H0R8-F1
#
_entry.id   AF-A0AAD4H0R8-F1
#
_cell.length_a   1.000
_cell.length_b   1.000
_cell.length_c   1.000
_cell.angle_alpha   90.00
_cell.angle_beta   90.00
_cell.angle_gamma   90.00
#
_symmetry.space_group_name_H-M   'P 1'
#
loop_
_entity.id
_entity.type
_entity.pdbx_description
1 polymer ?
#
loop_
_entity_poly.entity_id
_entity_poly.type
_entity_poly.pdbx_seq_one_letter_code
_entity_poly.pdbx_strand_id
1 'polypeptide(L)'
;YKATVCYLRQHGNHIRKLRCEIVDKAILELIAETCQGLNAIYLRFNLSSYYVTYGIFERFLARLNNNRYIASRKPQLDTVNIAFDLSYFHPSFFWSLFQLSSLEHLTMRTFTSWAYIEQCYSKDVPEIYKEYLEGCPSLKTFEFTYTYEYGKPGPQRPIVQAVHRWLREKRMSPEDQAPSSFQEAMARRILASGEGTTMDKQATEGRSTELTAPKQPVMYSLQRLRYKTPELTPPTLHFILQHSPVLQELELGGVWGDFDPASWMVLAKHAPQLRALTLMFEGKVDDFPTFPQLISYFPRLESLYFFHLLFKDEPHLSTMISGLQEHEKIYGSPHPLRTLRIAGTTHDALKTLLDMLAYGPSRLETFAITKRWQALERGQWNPPASPVDLDLLAAPWPCLDTLTNLDMSFARFPDKSSLHHFFNRLQECDKLQVLRMQIRDLRDLISNAKILPFALSPGGSLRSGYSSRSSSFRYQMREEHRQQRVEDLKQFLPKEDELAGPPALNYFFPSLRALELTCTMERTHPGLEQTIQIYEIQLLVDKMVMPSLRCIRLRGLSTVNNMSWPMQQFPKVTFSDDVSANVRSIDAFTPPYL
;
A
#
# COMPACT_ATOMS: atom_id res chain seq x y z
N TYR A 1 25.58 -11.40 -17.14
CA TYR A 1 25.14 -12.24 -18.28
C TYR A 1 25.66 -13.68 -18.20
N LYS A 2 26.96 -13.96 -18.43
CA LYS A 2 27.49 -15.35 -18.44
C LYS A 2 27.15 -16.16 -17.17
N ALA A 3 27.27 -15.56 -15.99
CA ALA A 3 26.89 -16.19 -14.72
C ALA A 3 25.39 -16.53 -14.65
N THR A 4 24.52 -15.61 -15.11
CA THR A 4 23.07 -15.82 -15.19
C THR A 4 22.72 -16.98 -16.10
N VAL A 5 23.37 -17.08 -17.27
CA VAL A 5 23.15 -18.18 -18.22
C VAL A 5 23.56 -19.52 -17.61
N CYS A 6 24.73 -19.58 -16.97
CA CYS A 6 25.19 -20.80 -16.30
C CYS A 6 24.22 -21.22 -15.18
N TYR A 7 23.78 -20.27 -14.36
CA TYR A 7 22.84 -20.51 -13.27
C TYR A 7 21.50 -21.05 -13.77
N LEU A 8 20.90 -20.41 -14.80
CA LEU A 8 19.63 -20.87 -15.36
C LEU A 8 19.74 -22.27 -15.97
N ARG A 9 20.84 -22.57 -16.68
CA ARG A 9 21.07 -23.92 -17.23
C ARG A 9 21.23 -24.99 -16.15
N GLN A 10 21.87 -24.65 -15.02
CA GLN A 10 22.12 -25.60 -13.93
C GLN A 10 20.89 -25.79 -13.02
N HIS A 11 20.14 -24.72 -12.76
CA HIS A 11 19.12 -24.71 -11.71
C HIS A 11 17.71 -24.36 -12.20
N GLY A 12 17.52 -24.07 -13.49
CA GLY A 12 16.25 -23.60 -14.06
C GLY A 12 15.05 -24.49 -13.74
N ASN A 13 15.23 -25.81 -13.75
CA ASN A 13 14.16 -26.77 -13.45
C ASN A 13 13.57 -26.62 -12.04
N HIS A 14 14.32 -26.02 -11.11
CA HIS A 14 13.88 -25.76 -9.74
C HIS A 14 13.30 -24.35 -9.55
N ILE A 15 13.44 -23.47 -10.54
CA ILE A 15 12.94 -22.10 -10.48
C ILE A 15 11.43 -22.10 -10.68
N ARG A 16 10.70 -21.68 -9.64
CA ARG A 16 9.25 -21.49 -9.68
C ARG A 16 8.86 -20.04 -9.97
N LYS A 17 9.63 -19.09 -9.44
CA LYS A 17 9.40 -17.65 -9.60
C LYS A 17 10.63 -16.99 -10.20
N LEU A 18 10.44 -16.19 -11.24
CA LEU A 18 11.53 -15.51 -11.92
C LEU A 18 11.21 -14.03 -12.11
N ARG A 19 12.20 -13.17 -11.86
CA ARG A 19 12.14 -11.73 -12.11
C ARG A 19 13.20 -11.37 -13.15
N CYS A 20 12.76 -10.80 -14.27
CA CYS A 20 13.62 -10.43 -15.39
C CYS A 20 13.46 -8.93 -15.73
N GLU A 21 14.49 -8.14 -15.39
CA GLU A 21 14.51 -6.69 -15.63
C GLU A 21 14.99 -6.29 -17.03
N ILE A 22 15.68 -7.21 -17.71
CA ILE A 22 16.19 -7.02 -19.06
C ILE A 22 15.64 -8.17 -19.89
N VAL A 23 14.75 -7.86 -20.83
CA VAL A 23 14.11 -8.86 -21.68
C VAL A 23 14.64 -8.72 -23.10
N ASP A 24 15.27 -9.78 -23.60
CA ASP A 24 15.66 -9.93 -25.00
C ASP A 24 15.29 -11.33 -25.51
N LYS A 25 15.44 -11.57 -26.81
CA LYS A 25 15.12 -12.86 -27.44
C LYS A 25 15.88 -14.03 -26.80
N ALA A 26 17.20 -13.88 -26.60
CA ALA A 26 18.04 -14.96 -26.11
C ALA A 26 17.72 -15.34 -24.66
N ILE A 27 17.35 -14.35 -23.84
CA ILE A 27 16.91 -14.55 -22.46
C ILE A 27 15.56 -15.27 -22.43
N LEU A 28 14.59 -14.87 -23.24
CA LEU A 28 13.29 -15.54 -23.31
C LEU A 28 13.44 -17.00 -23.76
N GLU A 29 14.23 -17.27 -24.79
CA GLU A 29 14.52 -18.63 -25.26
C GLU A 29 15.17 -19.47 -24.15
N LEU A 30 16.18 -18.94 -23.48
CA LEU A 30 16.85 -19.62 -22.37
C LEU A 30 15.90 -19.94 -21.21
N ILE A 31 15.03 -19.00 -20.84
CA ILE A 31 14.02 -19.21 -19.77
C ILE A 31 13.06 -20.32 -20.18
N ALA A 32 12.53 -20.29 -21.41
CA ALA A 32 11.61 -21.33 -21.89
C ALA A 32 12.25 -22.73 -21.93
N GLU A 33 13.55 -22.81 -22.26
CA GLU A 33 14.29 -24.07 -22.31
C GLU A 33 14.61 -24.63 -20.93
N THR A 34 15.01 -23.77 -19.99
CA THR A 34 15.58 -24.20 -18.71
C THR A 34 14.61 -24.15 -17.54
N CYS A 35 13.60 -23.27 -17.57
CA CYS A 35 12.71 -23.01 -16.44
C CYS A 35 11.34 -23.68 -16.62
N GLN A 36 11.33 -25.00 -16.86
CA GLN A 36 10.09 -25.76 -17.12
C GLN A 36 9.14 -25.77 -15.92
N GLY A 37 9.66 -25.49 -14.72
CA GLY A 37 8.91 -25.47 -13.48
C GLY A 37 8.24 -24.14 -13.13
N LEU A 38 8.34 -23.13 -13.99
CA LEU A 38 7.95 -21.75 -13.68
C LEU A 38 6.43 -21.61 -13.51
N ASN A 39 5.98 -21.07 -12.37
CA ASN A 39 4.59 -20.72 -12.13
C ASN A 39 4.33 -19.21 -12.02
N ALA A 40 5.36 -18.41 -11.70
CA ALA A 40 5.27 -16.96 -11.68
C ALA A 40 6.43 -16.28 -12.41
N ILE A 41 6.12 -15.29 -13.24
CA ILE A 41 7.14 -14.51 -13.95
C ILE A 41 6.89 -13.00 -13.84
N TYR A 42 7.96 -12.24 -13.65
CA TYR A 42 8.00 -10.80 -13.84
C TYR A 42 8.91 -10.46 -15.02
N LEU A 43 8.40 -9.68 -15.97
CA LEU A 43 9.12 -9.22 -17.16
C LEU A 43 9.05 -7.70 -17.26
N ARG A 44 10.21 -7.04 -17.43
CA ARG A 44 10.28 -5.60 -17.71
C ARG A 44 10.66 -5.33 -19.16
N PHE A 45 9.75 -4.70 -19.90
CA PHE A 45 9.93 -4.27 -21.27
C PHE A 45 10.25 -2.76 -21.30
N ASN A 46 11.43 -2.43 -21.81
CA ASN A 46 11.88 -1.04 -21.95
C ASN A 46 12.62 -0.88 -23.29
N LEU A 47 13.32 0.23 -23.48
CA LEU A 47 14.13 0.46 -24.69
C LEU A 47 15.03 -0.73 -25.05
N SER A 48 15.57 -1.48 -24.09
CA SER A 48 16.45 -2.63 -24.36
C SER A 48 15.71 -3.84 -24.94
N SER A 49 14.38 -3.88 -24.80
CA SER A 49 13.52 -4.97 -25.22
C SER A 49 12.92 -4.79 -26.61
N TYR A 50 13.24 -3.69 -27.31
CA TYR A 50 12.62 -3.35 -28.59
C TYR A 50 12.81 -4.38 -29.71
N TYR A 51 13.80 -5.27 -29.58
CA TYR A 51 14.04 -6.37 -30.51
C TYR A 51 13.11 -7.58 -30.30
N VAL A 52 12.36 -7.60 -29.20
CA VAL A 52 11.38 -8.66 -28.93
C VAL A 52 10.14 -8.37 -29.76
N THR A 53 9.94 -9.15 -30.83
CA THR A 53 8.73 -9.11 -31.65
C THR A 53 7.57 -9.81 -30.93
N TYR A 54 6.34 -9.57 -31.39
CA TYR A 54 5.15 -10.22 -30.84
C TYR A 54 5.27 -11.74 -30.95
N GLY A 55 5.66 -12.26 -32.13
CA GLY A 55 5.82 -13.70 -32.36
C GLY A 55 6.91 -14.35 -31.51
N ILE A 56 7.99 -13.63 -31.14
CA ILE A 56 8.97 -14.14 -30.17
C ILE A 56 8.33 -14.31 -28.79
N PHE A 57 7.60 -13.28 -28.32
CA PHE A 57 6.97 -13.31 -27.02
C PHE A 57 5.81 -14.34 -26.94
N GLU A 58 5.02 -14.46 -28.01
CA GLU A 58 3.96 -15.46 -28.13
C GLU A 58 4.50 -16.90 -28.08
N ARG A 59 5.56 -17.20 -28.86
CA ARG A 59 6.21 -18.53 -28.81
C ARG A 59 6.81 -18.84 -27.44
N PHE A 60 7.35 -17.83 -26.77
CA PHE A 60 7.85 -17.96 -25.40
C PHE A 60 6.73 -18.40 -24.44
N LEU A 61 5.59 -17.69 -24.44
CA LEU A 61 4.45 -18.03 -23.59
C LEU A 61 3.84 -19.39 -23.94
N ALA A 62 3.72 -19.71 -25.23
CA ALA A 62 3.23 -20.99 -25.69
C ALA A 62 4.11 -22.16 -25.22
N ARG A 63 5.45 -22.01 -25.26
CA ARG A 63 6.39 -23.01 -24.73
C ARG A 63 6.23 -23.22 -23.24
N LEU A 64 6.08 -22.14 -22.47
CA LEU A 64 5.83 -22.23 -21.03
C LEU A 64 4.50 -22.93 -20.72
N ASN A 65 3.44 -22.67 -21.51
CA ASN A 65 2.14 -23.33 -21.31
C ASN A 65 2.15 -24.83 -21.72
N ASN A 66 2.91 -25.16 -22.78
CA ASN A 66 2.94 -26.50 -23.37
C ASN A 66 3.94 -27.47 -22.72
N ASN A 67 4.67 -27.08 -21.66
CA ASN A 67 5.51 -27.98 -20.88
C ASN A 67 4.67 -29.00 -20.10
N ARG A 68 4.14 -30.00 -20.82
CA ARG A 68 3.29 -31.09 -20.29
C ARG A 68 4.07 -32.32 -19.82
N TYR A 69 5.39 -32.28 -19.83
CA TYR A 69 6.23 -33.48 -19.75
C TYR A 69 6.40 -34.12 -18.36
N ILE A 70 5.64 -33.70 -17.34
CA ILE A 70 5.63 -34.41 -16.04
C ILE A 70 4.20 -34.81 -15.71
N ALA A 71 3.89 -36.08 -15.99
CA ALA A 71 2.58 -36.73 -15.92
C ALA A 71 1.94 -36.83 -14.52
N SER A 72 2.37 -36.04 -13.53
CA SER A 72 1.89 -36.20 -12.14
C SER A 72 1.76 -34.94 -11.29
N ARG A 73 1.88 -33.71 -11.82
CA ARG A 73 1.37 -32.43 -11.27
C ARG A 73 2.01 -31.27 -12.05
N LYS A 74 1.23 -30.48 -12.81
CA LYS A 74 1.77 -29.30 -13.49
C LYS A 74 1.75 -28.07 -12.58
N PRO A 75 2.90 -27.42 -12.33
CA PRO A 75 2.92 -25.96 -12.25
C PRO A 75 2.65 -25.44 -13.67
N GLN A 76 1.49 -24.82 -13.86
CA GLN A 76 1.26 -23.98 -15.04
C GLN A 76 1.59 -22.54 -14.65
N LEU A 77 2.00 -21.73 -15.63
CA LEU A 77 2.20 -20.30 -15.40
C LEU A 77 0.85 -19.69 -15.00
N ASP A 78 0.70 -19.38 -13.73
CA ASP A 78 -0.53 -18.86 -13.11
C ASP A 78 -0.43 -17.36 -12.80
N THR A 79 0.79 -16.84 -12.70
CA THR A 79 1.07 -15.47 -12.30
C THR A 79 2.01 -14.81 -13.30
N VAL A 80 1.55 -13.72 -13.92
CA VAL A 80 2.36 -12.92 -14.83
C VAL A 80 2.32 -11.46 -14.43
N ASN A 81 3.51 -10.88 -14.28
CA ASN A 81 3.68 -9.47 -14.02
C ASN A 81 4.49 -8.86 -15.17
N ILE A 82 3.91 -7.92 -15.90
CA ILE A 82 4.58 -7.20 -16.97
C ILE A 82 4.71 -5.74 -16.56
N ALA A 83 5.92 -5.22 -16.55
CA ALA A 83 6.17 -3.79 -16.48
C ALA A 83 6.64 -3.31 -17.86
N PHE A 84 5.99 -2.30 -18.46
CA PHE A 84 6.38 -1.84 -19.78
C PHE A 84 6.31 -0.33 -19.97
N ASP A 85 7.23 0.17 -20.78
CA ASP A 85 7.31 1.57 -21.19
C ASP A 85 6.38 1.83 -22.37
N LEU A 86 5.34 2.64 -22.15
CA LEU A 86 4.35 2.99 -23.18
C LEU A 86 4.95 3.77 -24.35
N SER A 87 6.13 4.36 -24.18
CA SER A 87 6.84 5.05 -25.26
C SER A 87 7.31 4.08 -26.35
N TYR A 88 7.38 2.77 -26.06
CA TYR A 88 7.90 1.75 -26.98
C TYR A 88 6.92 0.60 -27.23
N PHE A 89 6.08 0.25 -26.26
CA PHE A 89 5.18 -0.90 -26.34
C PHE A 89 3.74 -0.45 -26.15
N HIS A 90 2.92 -0.69 -27.16
CA HIS A 90 1.47 -0.55 -27.04
C HIS A 90 0.89 -1.70 -26.22
N PRO A 91 -0.14 -1.49 -25.37
CA PRO A 91 -0.71 -2.55 -24.54
C PRO A 91 -1.16 -3.79 -25.32
N SER A 92 -1.64 -3.65 -26.57
CA SER A 92 -2.05 -4.79 -27.40
C SER A 92 -0.91 -5.76 -27.76
N PHE A 93 0.35 -5.33 -27.63
CA PHE A 93 1.52 -6.21 -27.81
C PHE A 93 1.48 -7.42 -26.85
N PHE A 94 0.86 -7.28 -25.68
CA PHE A 94 0.79 -8.34 -24.69
C PHE A 94 -0.47 -9.20 -24.77
N TRP A 95 -1.30 -9.08 -25.82
CA TRP A 95 -2.42 -10.02 -26.06
C TRP A 95 -1.97 -11.48 -26.25
N SER A 96 -0.69 -11.71 -26.51
CA SER A 96 -0.09 -13.06 -26.46
C SER A 96 -0.25 -13.75 -25.10
N LEU A 97 -0.58 -13.02 -24.03
CA LEU A 97 -0.98 -13.58 -22.74
C LEU A 97 -2.24 -14.45 -22.82
N PHE A 98 -3.09 -14.28 -23.84
CA PHE A 98 -4.31 -15.07 -24.03
C PHE A 98 -3.98 -16.56 -24.28
N GLN A 99 -2.73 -16.87 -24.65
CA GLN A 99 -2.24 -18.24 -24.79
C GLN A 99 -2.15 -18.98 -23.43
N LEU A 100 -2.20 -18.27 -22.31
CA LEU A 100 -2.09 -18.82 -20.96
C LEU A 100 -3.48 -19.14 -20.36
N SER A 101 -4.02 -20.31 -20.67
CA SER A 101 -5.36 -20.71 -20.23
C SER A 101 -5.53 -20.85 -18.71
N SER A 102 -4.42 -21.06 -17.99
CA SER A 102 -4.38 -21.19 -16.52
C SER A 102 -4.01 -19.90 -15.79
N LEU A 103 -3.94 -18.75 -16.48
CA LEU A 103 -3.53 -17.50 -15.87
C LEU A 103 -4.58 -17.05 -14.84
N GLU A 104 -4.19 -17.00 -13.57
CA GLU A 104 -5.06 -16.59 -12.46
C GLU A 104 -4.74 -15.17 -11.96
N HIS A 105 -3.48 -14.74 -12.09
CA HIS A 105 -2.99 -13.46 -11.60
C HIS A 105 -2.24 -12.71 -12.69
N LEU A 106 -2.75 -11.55 -13.08
CA LEU A 106 -2.13 -10.68 -14.06
C LEU A 106 -1.89 -9.29 -13.47
N THR A 107 -0.64 -8.84 -13.51
CA THR A 107 -0.25 -7.47 -13.18
C THR A 107 0.35 -6.80 -14.40
N MET A 108 -0.25 -5.69 -14.83
CA MET A 108 0.20 -4.85 -15.93
C MET A 108 0.60 -3.48 -15.36
N ARG A 109 1.90 -3.20 -15.35
CA ARG A 109 2.47 -1.94 -14.88
C ARG A 109 2.97 -1.14 -16.07
N THR A 110 2.22 -0.10 -16.41
CA THR A 110 2.64 0.85 -17.43
C THR A 110 3.42 1.97 -16.80
N PHE A 111 4.49 2.37 -17.46
CA PHE A 111 5.18 3.60 -17.13
C PHE A 111 5.46 4.41 -18.40
N THR A 112 5.53 5.72 -18.24
CA THR A 112 5.95 6.62 -19.32
C THR A 112 6.69 7.81 -18.75
N SER A 113 7.43 8.48 -19.63
CA SER A 113 8.02 9.80 -19.35
C SER A 113 6.94 10.88 -19.51
N TRP A 114 6.94 11.88 -18.61
CA TRP A 114 6.01 13.01 -18.66
C TRP A 114 5.93 13.69 -20.04
N ALA A 115 7.06 13.76 -20.75
CA ALA A 115 7.15 14.37 -22.07
C ALA A 115 6.34 13.67 -23.18
N TYR A 116 5.77 12.49 -22.91
CA TYR A 116 5.10 11.63 -23.89
C TYR A 116 3.63 11.32 -23.54
N ILE A 117 3.09 11.90 -22.46
CA ILE A 117 1.74 11.62 -21.96
C ILE A 117 0.69 11.89 -23.05
N GLU A 118 0.67 13.10 -23.61
CA GLU A 118 -0.35 13.51 -24.57
C GLU A 118 -0.33 12.70 -25.88
N GLN A 119 0.80 12.07 -26.21
CA GLN A 119 0.97 11.30 -27.45
C GLN A 119 0.70 9.80 -27.27
N CYS A 120 1.01 9.25 -26.11
CA CYS A 120 0.88 7.80 -25.85
C CYS A 120 -0.47 7.43 -25.25
N TYR A 121 -1.18 8.40 -24.66
CA TYR A 121 -2.52 8.19 -24.13
C TYR A 121 -3.55 8.28 -25.26
N SER A 122 -3.70 7.20 -26.03
CA SER A 122 -4.90 7.05 -26.84
C SER A 122 -6.08 6.81 -25.90
N LYS A 123 -7.26 7.33 -26.26
CA LYS A 123 -8.52 7.09 -25.52
C LYS A 123 -8.86 5.61 -25.36
N ASP A 124 -8.19 4.73 -26.10
CA ASP A 124 -8.47 3.31 -26.21
C ASP A 124 -7.68 2.45 -25.19
N VAL A 125 -6.66 3.00 -24.52
CA VAL A 125 -5.84 2.25 -23.56
C VAL A 125 -6.68 1.58 -22.45
N PRO A 126 -7.67 2.25 -21.82
CA PRO A 126 -8.61 1.62 -20.89
C PRO A 126 -9.39 0.44 -21.47
N GLU A 127 -9.90 0.56 -22.71
CA GLU A 127 -10.68 -0.49 -23.36
C GLU A 127 -9.84 -1.74 -23.64
N ILE A 128 -8.55 -1.58 -23.95
CA ILE A 128 -7.63 -2.71 -24.12
C ILE A 128 -7.48 -3.51 -22.82
N TYR A 129 -7.65 -2.91 -21.64
CA TYR A 129 -7.57 -3.65 -20.37
C TYR A 129 -8.77 -4.55 -20.11
N LYS A 130 -9.96 -4.16 -20.60
CA LYS A 130 -11.13 -5.02 -20.58
C LYS A 130 -10.89 -6.30 -21.40
N GLU A 131 -10.22 -6.18 -22.54
CA GLU A 131 -9.91 -7.33 -23.41
C GLU A 131 -9.02 -8.37 -22.72
N TYR A 132 -8.19 -7.98 -21.74
CA TYR A 132 -7.42 -8.96 -20.96
C TYR A 132 -8.29 -9.86 -20.09
N LEU A 133 -9.39 -9.34 -19.55
CA LEU A 133 -10.36 -10.14 -18.79
C LEU A 133 -11.13 -11.10 -19.72
N GLU A 134 -11.46 -10.66 -20.92
CA GLU A 134 -12.11 -11.50 -21.94
C GLU A 134 -11.15 -12.57 -22.49
N GLY A 135 -9.90 -12.20 -22.74
CA GLY A 135 -8.87 -13.09 -23.27
C GLY A 135 -8.31 -14.08 -22.24
N CYS A 136 -8.43 -13.79 -20.94
CA CYS A 136 -7.94 -14.63 -19.83
C CYS A 136 -9.08 -14.93 -18.82
N PRO A 137 -10.03 -15.82 -19.16
CA PRO A 137 -11.26 -16.02 -18.36
C PRO A 137 -11.01 -16.59 -16.94
N SER A 138 -9.86 -17.22 -16.71
CA SER A 138 -9.48 -17.81 -15.41
C SER A 138 -8.94 -16.79 -14.40
N LEU A 139 -8.84 -15.50 -14.77
CA LEU A 139 -8.29 -14.47 -13.91
C LEU A 139 -9.10 -14.29 -12.62
N LYS A 140 -8.40 -14.45 -11.49
CA LYS A 140 -8.89 -14.14 -10.14
C LYS A 140 -8.37 -12.80 -9.64
N THR A 141 -7.18 -12.38 -10.09
CA THR A 141 -6.58 -11.09 -9.74
C THR A 141 -6.11 -10.36 -10.98
N PHE A 142 -6.55 -9.12 -11.12
CA PHE A 142 -6.10 -8.23 -12.17
C PHE A 142 -5.65 -6.90 -11.58
N GLU A 143 -4.37 -6.58 -11.74
CA GLU A 143 -3.77 -5.30 -11.33
C GLU A 143 -3.33 -4.55 -12.58
N PHE A 144 -3.98 -3.42 -12.83
CA PHE A 144 -3.51 -2.43 -13.78
C PHE A 144 -3.01 -1.19 -13.01
N THR A 145 -1.76 -0.83 -13.22
CA THR A 145 -1.16 0.35 -12.60
C THR A 145 -0.40 1.16 -13.64
N TYR A 146 -0.67 2.45 -13.65
CA TYR A 146 0.08 3.42 -14.40
C TYR A 146 0.96 4.25 -13.46
N THR A 147 2.21 4.48 -13.85
CA THR A 147 3.15 5.26 -13.03
C THR A 147 3.96 6.23 -13.89
N TYR A 148 4.11 7.46 -13.42
CA TYR A 148 5.00 8.43 -14.03
C TYR A 148 6.43 8.23 -13.49
N GLU A 149 7.41 8.04 -14.38
CA GLU A 149 8.82 8.06 -13.96
C GLU A 149 9.31 9.53 -13.95
N TYR A 150 9.32 10.16 -12.77
CA TYR A 150 9.90 11.50 -12.57
C TYR A 150 11.44 11.45 -12.62
N GLY A 151 12.07 12.46 -13.20
CA GLY A 151 13.51 12.71 -13.06
C GLY A 151 14.45 11.90 -13.96
N LYS A 152 13.94 10.97 -14.77
CA LYS A 152 14.73 10.42 -15.88
C LYS A 152 14.56 11.36 -17.09
N PRO A 153 15.66 11.79 -17.75
CA PRO A 153 15.52 12.43 -19.04
C PRO A 153 14.73 11.47 -19.92
N GLY A 154 13.53 11.89 -20.34
CA GLY A 154 12.70 11.11 -21.24
C GLY A 154 13.54 10.66 -22.43
N PRO A 155 13.21 9.50 -23.03
CA PRO A 155 14.00 9.02 -24.15
C PRO A 155 14.10 10.11 -25.21
N GLN A 156 15.31 10.38 -25.69
CA GLN A 156 15.51 11.46 -26.65
C GLN A 156 14.61 11.20 -27.87
N ARG A 157 13.78 12.19 -28.26
CA ARG A 157 12.84 12.10 -29.40
C ARG A 157 13.37 11.37 -30.64
N PRO A 158 14.65 11.54 -31.05
CA PRO A 158 15.21 10.80 -32.18
C PRO A 158 15.20 9.28 -32.01
N ILE A 159 15.41 8.75 -30.80
CA ILE A 159 15.49 7.30 -30.53
C ILE A 159 14.10 6.67 -30.66
N VAL A 160 13.08 7.27 -30.04
CA VAL A 160 11.69 6.79 -30.13
C VAL A 160 11.21 6.82 -31.58
N GLN A 161 11.47 7.91 -32.30
CA GLN A 161 11.14 8.00 -33.73
C GLN A 161 11.91 7.00 -34.58
N ALA A 162 13.18 6.75 -34.30
CA ALA A 162 13.98 5.74 -35.00
C ALA A 162 13.45 4.33 -34.75
N VAL A 163 13.03 4.00 -33.52
CA VAL A 163 12.40 2.71 -33.20
C VAL A 163 11.06 2.57 -33.93
N HIS A 164 10.19 3.58 -33.91
CA HIS A 164 8.92 3.53 -34.65
C HIS A 164 9.12 3.47 -36.16
N ARG A 165 10.15 4.16 -36.68
CA ARG A 165 10.53 4.10 -38.10
C ARG A 165 11.04 2.70 -38.44
N TRP A 166 11.92 2.12 -37.63
CA TRP A 166 12.42 0.77 -37.81
C TRP A 166 11.30 -0.29 -37.79
N LEU A 167 10.34 -0.18 -36.86
CA LEU A 167 9.17 -1.06 -36.81
C LEU A 167 8.30 -0.95 -38.08
N ARG A 168 8.19 0.24 -38.68
CA ARG A 168 7.46 0.46 -39.94
C ARG A 168 8.24 -0.02 -41.18
N GLU A 169 9.56 0.16 -41.19
CA GLU A 169 10.42 -0.14 -42.34
C GLU A 169 10.77 -1.64 -42.43
N LYS A 170 10.87 -2.35 -41.30
CA LYS A 170 10.99 -3.81 -41.34
C LYS A 170 9.67 -4.41 -41.79
N ARG A 171 9.66 -5.04 -42.97
CA ARG A 171 8.63 -6.02 -43.36
C ARG A 171 8.69 -7.20 -42.37
N MET A 172 7.99 -7.07 -41.25
CA MET A 172 7.83 -8.16 -40.30
C MET A 172 6.94 -9.24 -40.92
N SER A 173 7.28 -10.50 -40.66
CA SER A 173 6.39 -11.62 -41.01
C SER A 173 5.03 -11.41 -40.32
N PRO A 174 3.90 -11.90 -40.89
CA PRO A 174 2.60 -11.80 -40.25
C PRO A 174 2.56 -12.37 -38.82
N GLU A 175 3.36 -13.41 -38.55
CA GLU A 175 3.51 -14.04 -37.24
C GLU A 175 4.22 -13.16 -36.20
N ASP A 176 5.18 -12.33 -36.64
CA ASP A 176 5.94 -11.45 -35.75
C ASP A 176 5.26 -10.10 -35.49
N GLN A 177 4.21 -9.78 -36.25
CA GLN A 177 3.40 -8.58 -36.04
C GLN A 177 2.41 -8.78 -34.88
N ALA A 178 2.24 -7.72 -34.08
CA ALA A 178 1.19 -7.68 -33.07
C ALA A 178 -0.19 -7.74 -33.77
N PRO A 179 -1.18 -8.43 -33.19
CA PRO A 179 -2.51 -8.49 -33.77
C PRO A 179 -3.08 -7.08 -33.93
N SER A 180 -3.77 -6.86 -35.04
CA SER A 180 -4.41 -5.59 -35.36
C SER A 180 -5.70 -5.37 -34.57
N SER A 181 -6.29 -6.45 -34.03
CA SER A 181 -7.54 -6.42 -33.25
C SER A 181 -7.59 -7.54 -32.21
N PHE A 182 -8.46 -7.37 -31.21
CA PHE A 182 -8.75 -8.40 -30.22
C PHE A 182 -9.27 -9.71 -30.86
N GLN A 183 -10.10 -9.62 -31.89
CA GLN A 183 -10.63 -10.78 -32.60
C GLN A 183 -9.52 -11.58 -33.28
N GLU A 184 -8.52 -10.90 -33.84
CA GLU A 184 -7.34 -11.55 -34.42
C GLU A 184 -6.51 -12.26 -33.33
N ALA A 185 -6.29 -11.61 -32.18
CA ALA A 185 -5.58 -12.22 -31.05
C ALA A 185 -6.30 -13.48 -30.53
N MET A 186 -7.63 -13.43 -30.41
CA MET A 186 -8.44 -14.58 -30.01
C MET A 186 -8.44 -15.70 -31.06
N ALA A 187 -8.47 -15.38 -32.34
CA ALA A 187 -8.35 -16.38 -33.41
C ALA A 187 -6.99 -17.10 -33.33
N ARG A 188 -5.89 -16.36 -33.12
CA ARG A 188 -4.55 -16.93 -32.92
C ARG A 188 -4.49 -17.86 -31.70
N ARG A 189 -5.17 -17.52 -30.60
CA ARG A 189 -5.32 -18.40 -29.41
C ARG A 189 -6.02 -19.72 -29.76
N ILE A 190 -7.17 -19.66 -30.44
CA ILE A 190 -7.96 -20.85 -30.80
C ILE A 190 -7.18 -21.78 -31.73
N LEU A 191 -6.44 -21.22 -32.68
CA LEU A 191 -5.57 -21.98 -33.57
C LEU A 191 -4.43 -22.67 -32.78
N ALA A 192 -3.83 -21.96 -31.82
CA ALA A 192 -2.75 -22.50 -31.00
C ALA A 192 -3.20 -23.56 -29.97
N SER A 193 -4.45 -23.48 -29.47
CA SER A 193 -4.99 -24.46 -28.51
C SER A 193 -5.43 -25.78 -29.16
N GLY A 194 -5.53 -25.84 -30.49
CA GLY A 194 -6.02 -27.01 -31.23
C GLY A 194 -7.55 -27.20 -31.11
N GLU A 195 -8.25 -26.33 -30.40
CA GLU A 195 -9.71 -26.33 -30.24
C GLU A 195 -10.44 -26.06 -31.57
N GLY A 196 -9.74 -25.54 -32.59
CA GLY A 196 -10.27 -25.27 -33.93
C GLY A 196 -10.42 -26.47 -34.87
N THR A 197 -9.98 -27.68 -34.49
CA THR A 197 -10.03 -28.86 -35.40
C THR A 197 -11.43 -29.38 -35.74
N THR A 198 -12.49 -28.84 -35.14
CA THR A 198 -13.89 -29.16 -35.50
C THR A 198 -14.59 -28.09 -36.34
N MET A 199 -14.01 -26.90 -36.54
CA MET A 199 -14.63 -25.84 -37.36
C MET A 199 -14.15 -25.81 -38.82
N ASP A 200 -13.04 -26.47 -39.15
CA ASP A 200 -12.41 -26.43 -40.48
C ASP A 200 -13.13 -27.25 -41.57
N LYS A 201 -14.35 -27.75 -41.33
CA LYS A 201 -15.20 -28.34 -42.37
C LYS A 201 -16.38 -27.46 -42.80
N GLN A 202 -16.53 -26.25 -42.26
CA GLN A 202 -17.61 -25.32 -42.68
C GLN A 202 -17.11 -23.98 -43.23
N ALA A 203 -15.81 -23.71 -43.24
CA ALA A 203 -15.27 -22.41 -43.64
C ALA A 203 -14.78 -22.31 -45.09
N THR A 204 -15.02 -23.31 -45.95
CA THR A 204 -14.59 -23.27 -47.36
C THR A 204 -15.70 -22.91 -48.36
N GLU A 205 -16.92 -22.62 -47.91
CA GLU A 205 -17.96 -22.08 -48.80
C GLU A 205 -18.60 -20.83 -48.16
N GLY A 206 -18.51 -19.73 -48.89
CA GLY A 206 -18.88 -18.40 -48.42
C GLY A 206 -20.31 -18.31 -47.93
N ARG A 207 -20.46 -17.83 -46.69
CA ARG A 207 -21.54 -16.93 -46.28
C ARG A 207 -21.17 -16.33 -44.93
N SER A 208 -20.93 -15.03 -44.94
CA SER A 208 -21.07 -14.15 -43.77
C SER A 208 -22.50 -14.27 -43.28
N THR A 209 -22.77 -15.31 -42.50
CA THR A 209 -23.98 -15.40 -41.69
C THR A 209 -23.52 -15.03 -40.30
N GLU A 210 -23.87 -13.81 -39.89
CA GLU A 210 -23.95 -13.41 -38.50
C GLU A 210 -24.85 -14.42 -37.77
N LEU A 211 -24.25 -15.51 -37.28
CA LEU A 211 -24.82 -16.31 -36.21
C LEU A 211 -24.59 -15.51 -34.92
N THR A 212 -25.44 -14.51 -34.73
CA THR A 212 -25.76 -13.91 -33.43
C THR A 212 -26.49 -14.96 -32.59
N ALA A 213 -25.77 -16.04 -32.25
CA ALA A 213 -26.09 -16.72 -31.00
C ALA A 213 -25.93 -15.66 -29.91
N PRO A 214 -26.91 -15.51 -28.98
CA PRO A 214 -26.74 -14.61 -27.86
C PRO A 214 -25.48 -15.10 -27.13
N LYS A 215 -24.37 -14.37 -27.29
CA LYS A 215 -23.15 -14.60 -26.52
C LYS A 215 -23.62 -14.55 -25.08
N GLN A 216 -23.58 -15.70 -24.38
CA GLN A 216 -23.83 -15.70 -22.96
C GLN A 216 -22.96 -14.60 -22.34
N PRO A 217 -23.50 -13.76 -21.44
CA PRO A 217 -22.73 -12.70 -20.83
C PRO A 217 -21.49 -13.34 -20.20
N VAL A 218 -20.31 -12.87 -20.63
CA VAL A 218 -19.04 -13.42 -20.18
C VAL A 218 -18.86 -13.03 -18.73
N MET A 219 -19.09 -13.96 -17.81
CA MET A 219 -18.90 -13.72 -16.39
C MET A 219 -17.44 -13.99 -16.02
N TYR A 220 -16.77 -13.00 -15.44
CA TYR A 220 -15.41 -13.10 -14.94
C TYR A 220 -15.39 -13.72 -13.55
N SER A 221 -14.38 -14.57 -13.30
CA SER A 221 -14.10 -15.13 -11.97
C SER A 221 -13.25 -14.19 -11.10
N LEU A 222 -13.29 -12.90 -11.39
CA LEU A 222 -12.41 -11.89 -10.81
C LEU A 222 -12.77 -11.63 -9.35
N GLN A 223 -11.82 -11.88 -8.45
CA GLN A 223 -11.96 -11.67 -7.00
C GLN A 223 -11.28 -10.39 -6.54
N ARG A 224 -10.22 -9.97 -7.23
CA ARG A 224 -9.42 -8.79 -6.89
C ARG A 224 -9.18 -7.94 -8.12
N LEU A 225 -9.57 -6.68 -8.06
CA LEU A 225 -9.31 -5.68 -9.08
C LEU A 225 -8.52 -4.53 -8.46
N ARG A 226 -7.34 -4.25 -9.01
CA ARG A 226 -6.62 -3.01 -8.75
C ARG A 226 -6.54 -2.22 -10.03
N TYR A 227 -7.17 -1.06 -10.06
CA TYR A 227 -7.28 -0.25 -11.25
C TYR A 227 -6.80 1.16 -10.93
N LYS A 228 -5.51 1.41 -11.24
CA LYS A 228 -4.83 2.68 -10.97
C LYS A 228 -4.43 3.32 -12.29
N THR A 229 -5.28 4.22 -12.78
CA THR A 229 -5.09 4.90 -14.06
C THR A 229 -4.94 6.40 -13.82
N PRO A 230 -4.27 7.15 -14.71
CA PRO A 230 -4.27 8.61 -14.66
C PRO A 230 -5.69 9.17 -14.64
N GLU A 231 -6.53 8.65 -15.52
CA GLU A 231 -7.95 8.99 -15.65
C GLU A 231 -8.77 7.71 -15.48
N LEU A 232 -9.59 7.68 -14.44
CA LEU A 232 -10.53 6.59 -14.22
C LEU A 232 -11.69 6.75 -15.21
N THR A 233 -11.92 5.76 -16.09
CA THR A 233 -13.06 5.77 -17.02
C THR A 233 -14.24 5.00 -16.40
N PRO A 234 -15.30 5.68 -15.90
CA PRO A 234 -16.44 5.00 -15.28
C PRO A 234 -17.09 3.95 -16.21
N PRO A 235 -17.29 4.17 -17.52
CA PRO A 235 -17.90 3.17 -18.40
C PRO A 235 -17.16 1.83 -18.42
N THR A 236 -15.82 1.85 -18.57
CA THR A 236 -15.00 0.65 -18.59
C THR A 236 -15.05 -0.06 -17.23
N LEU A 237 -14.93 0.68 -16.13
CA LEU A 237 -15.04 0.12 -14.78
C LEU A 237 -16.42 -0.50 -14.55
N HIS A 238 -17.51 0.18 -14.91
CA HIS A 238 -18.88 -0.31 -14.78
C HIS A 238 -19.06 -1.62 -15.53
N PHE A 239 -18.55 -1.70 -16.76
CA PHE A 239 -18.57 -2.93 -17.53
C PHE A 239 -17.84 -4.08 -16.82
N ILE A 240 -16.64 -3.83 -16.29
CA ILE A 240 -15.86 -4.85 -15.56
C ILE A 240 -16.63 -5.32 -14.32
N LEU A 241 -17.19 -4.39 -13.55
CA LEU A 241 -17.96 -4.69 -12.33
C LEU A 241 -19.20 -5.51 -12.64
N GLN A 242 -19.95 -5.15 -13.68
CA GLN A 242 -21.15 -5.87 -14.13
C GLN A 242 -20.90 -7.35 -14.40
N HIS A 243 -19.70 -7.67 -14.87
CA HIS A 243 -19.30 -9.02 -15.23
C HIS A 243 -18.46 -9.71 -14.13
N SER A 244 -18.24 -9.07 -12.96
CA SER A 244 -17.40 -9.59 -11.88
C SER A 244 -18.19 -9.75 -10.56
N PRO A 245 -19.21 -10.62 -10.49
CA PRO A 245 -20.12 -10.70 -9.33
C PRO A 245 -19.47 -11.26 -8.05
N VAL A 246 -18.32 -11.92 -8.19
CA VAL A 246 -17.55 -12.52 -7.08
C VAL A 246 -16.41 -11.61 -6.60
N LEU A 247 -16.39 -10.34 -7.02
CA LEU A 247 -15.37 -9.37 -6.63
C LEU A 247 -15.41 -9.12 -5.12
N GLN A 248 -14.26 -9.32 -4.46
CA GLN A 248 -14.09 -9.18 -3.01
C GLN A 248 -13.19 -8.00 -2.65
N GLU A 249 -12.22 -7.67 -3.48
CA GLU A 249 -11.26 -6.59 -3.22
C GLU A 249 -11.21 -5.65 -4.42
N LEU A 250 -11.44 -4.37 -4.16
CA LEU A 250 -11.39 -3.32 -5.18
C LEU A 250 -10.47 -2.20 -4.71
N GLU A 251 -9.48 -1.90 -5.52
CA GLU A 251 -8.57 -0.77 -5.32
C GLU A 251 -8.63 0.13 -6.54
N LEU A 252 -9.12 1.36 -6.35
CA LEU A 252 -9.25 2.36 -7.39
C LEU A 252 -8.23 3.47 -7.14
N GLY A 253 -7.44 3.79 -8.16
CA GLY A 253 -6.42 4.83 -8.11
C GLY A 253 -6.51 5.78 -9.29
N GLY A 254 -6.23 7.07 -9.08
CA GLY A 254 -6.13 8.03 -10.17
C GLY A 254 -6.76 9.40 -9.91
N VAL A 255 -6.97 10.14 -11.00
CA VAL A 255 -7.83 11.32 -11.03
C VAL A 255 -9.26 10.87 -11.43
N TRP A 256 -10.23 11.26 -10.62
CA TRP A 256 -11.65 10.87 -10.68
C TRP A 256 -12.54 12.02 -11.14
N GLY A 257 -12.15 12.74 -12.19
CA GLY A 257 -12.92 13.89 -12.69
C GLY A 257 -14.40 13.59 -12.96
N ASP A 258 -14.73 12.33 -13.30
CA ASP A 258 -16.07 11.92 -13.75
C ASP A 258 -16.72 10.83 -12.87
N PHE A 259 -16.22 10.56 -11.66
CA PHE A 259 -16.81 9.51 -10.81
C PHE A 259 -18.04 10.03 -10.05
N ASP A 260 -19.19 9.92 -10.70
CA ASP A 260 -20.48 10.46 -10.23
C ASP A 260 -21.16 9.59 -9.15
N PRO A 261 -22.21 10.10 -8.48
CA PRO A 261 -23.04 9.31 -7.56
C PRO A 261 -23.62 8.02 -8.16
N ALA A 262 -23.93 8.01 -9.46
CA ALA A 262 -24.47 6.82 -10.12
C ALA A 262 -23.44 5.68 -10.16
N SER A 263 -22.15 6.01 -10.31
CA SER A 263 -21.05 5.06 -10.31
C SER A 263 -20.95 4.29 -9.00
N TRP A 264 -21.21 4.94 -7.86
CA TRP A 264 -21.29 4.28 -6.55
C TRP A 264 -22.42 3.25 -6.47
N MET A 265 -23.60 3.58 -7.02
CA MET A 265 -24.72 2.65 -7.06
C MET A 265 -24.43 1.45 -7.98
N VAL A 266 -23.75 1.67 -9.11
CA VAL A 266 -23.31 0.59 -10.00
C VAL A 266 -22.34 -0.33 -9.26
N LEU A 267 -21.38 0.23 -8.53
CA LEU A 267 -20.43 -0.54 -7.72
C LEU A 267 -21.16 -1.37 -6.65
N ALA A 268 -22.07 -0.76 -5.91
CA ALA A 268 -22.88 -1.44 -4.89
C ALA A 268 -23.72 -2.59 -5.48
N LYS A 269 -24.37 -2.34 -6.62
CA LYS A 269 -25.23 -3.31 -7.31
C LYS A 269 -24.46 -4.51 -7.85
N HIS A 270 -23.27 -4.28 -8.41
CA HIS A 270 -22.54 -5.30 -9.16
C HIS A 270 -21.39 -5.95 -8.39
N ALA A 271 -20.98 -5.40 -7.25
CA ALA A 271 -19.99 -5.99 -6.34
C ALA A 271 -20.58 -6.26 -4.93
N PRO A 272 -21.65 -7.07 -4.79
CA PRO A 272 -22.28 -7.33 -3.49
C PRO A 272 -21.40 -8.15 -2.53
N GLN A 273 -20.33 -8.77 -3.04
CA GLN A 273 -19.37 -9.56 -2.28
C GLN A 273 -18.15 -8.77 -1.80
N LEU A 274 -18.14 -7.45 -2.01
CA LEU A 274 -17.00 -6.60 -1.69
C LEU A 274 -16.71 -6.58 -0.18
N ARG A 275 -15.48 -6.98 0.18
CA ARG A 275 -14.96 -7.03 1.55
C ARG A 275 -13.88 -5.97 1.79
N ALA A 276 -13.12 -5.57 0.76
CA ALA A 276 -12.12 -4.53 0.87
C ALA A 276 -12.28 -3.49 -0.24
N LEU A 277 -12.36 -2.22 0.15
CA LEU A 277 -12.39 -1.08 -0.76
C LEU A 277 -11.23 -0.15 -0.43
N THR A 278 -10.37 0.09 -1.41
CA THR A 278 -9.27 1.05 -1.32
C THR A 278 -9.43 2.12 -2.38
N LEU A 279 -9.49 3.37 -1.96
CA LEU A 279 -9.57 4.53 -2.85
C LEU A 279 -8.30 5.34 -2.71
N MET A 280 -7.58 5.51 -3.80
CA MET A 280 -6.37 6.34 -3.90
C MET A 280 -6.65 7.48 -4.86
N PHE A 281 -6.78 8.70 -4.35
CA PHE A 281 -7.28 9.78 -5.17
C PHE A 281 -6.37 11.00 -5.12
N GLU A 282 -6.03 11.53 -6.30
CA GLU A 282 -5.25 12.74 -6.45
C GLU A 282 -6.13 13.88 -6.98
N GLY A 283 -7.02 14.42 -6.14
CA GLY A 283 -7.89 15.55 -6.52
C GLY A 283 -8.86 15.96 -5.41
N LYS A 284 -9.95 16.66 -5.75
CA LYS A 284 -11.13 16.88 -4.88
C LYS A 284 -12.30 16.00 -5.32
N VAL A 285 -12.91 15.26 -4.37
CA VAL A 285 -14.14 14.49 -4.66
C VAL A 285 -15.31 15.36 -4.26
N ASP A 286 -16.08 15.82 -5.25
CA ASP A 286 -17.20 16.72 -5.01
C ASP A 286 -18.44 15.97 -4.50
N ASP A 287 -18.66 14.72 -4.94
CA ASP A 287 -19.87 13.93 -4.64
C ASP A 287 -19.55 12.57 -3.99
N PHE A 288 -18.81 12.59 -2.88
CA PHE A 288 -18.50 11.38 -2.13
C PHE A 288 -19.73 10.90 -1.31
N PRO A 289 -20.10 9.61 -1.31
CA PRO A 289 -21.22 9.11 -0.52
C PRO A 289 -20.97 9.31 0.97
N THR A 290 -22.04 9.65 1.69
CA THR A 290 -21.99 9.71 3.15
C THR A 290 -21.68 8.33 3.74
N PHE A 291 -21.10 8.27 4.95
CA PHE A 291 -20.80 6.99 5.61
C PHE A 291 -22.00 6.06 5.77
N PRO A 292 -23.21 6.56 6.15
CA PRO A 292 -24.42 5.73 6.15
C PRO A 292 -24.75 5.12 4.79
N GLN A 293 -24.58 5.89 3.71
CA GLN A 293 -24.77 5.38 2.34
C GLN A 293 -23.73 4.30 2.01
N LEU A 294 -22.45 4.49 2.36
CA LEU A 294 -21.41 3.47 2.14
C LEU A 294 -21.71 2.16 2.88
N ILE A 295 -22.16 2.23 4.13
CA ILE A 295 -22.57 1.06 4.92
C ILE A 295 -23.74 0.33 4.25
N SER A 296 -24.71 1.07 3.73
CA SER A 296 -25.85 0.51 3.01
C SER A 296 -25.44 -0.13 1.68
N TYR A 297 -24.55 0.53 0.94
CA TYR A 297 -24.03 0.06 -0.35
C TYR A 297 -23.17 -1.20 -0.23
N PHE A 298 -22.40 -1.34 0.86
CA PHE A 298 -21.43 -2.43 1.01
C PHE A 298 -21.61 -3.20 2.33
N PRO A 299 -22.69 -3.99 2.47
CA PRO A 299 -23.02 -4.68 3.72
C PRO A 299 -21.99 -5.73 4.17
N ARG A 300 -21.08 -6.15 3.28
CA ARG A 300 -20.02 -7.13 3.57
C ARG A 300 -18.63 -6.49 3.77
N LEU A 301 -18.56 -5.16 3.78
CA LEU A 301 -17.28 -4.44 3.81
C LEU A 301 -16.57 -4.61 5.15
N GLU A 302 -15.39 -5.21 5.12
CA GLU A 302 -14.52 -5.44 6.27
C GLU A 302 -13.41 -4.39 6.39
N SER A 303 -12.95 -3.87 5.25
CA SER A 303 -11.84 -2.92 5.20
C SER A 303 -12.12 -1.77 4.24
N LEU A 304 -11.96 -0.54 4.74
CA LEU A 304 -12.15 0.68 3.98
C LEU A 304 -10.91 1.56 4.12
N TYR A 305 -10.27 1.85 2.99
CA TYR A 305 -9.06 2.66 2.93
C TYR A 305 -9.26 3.85 2.01
N PHE A 306 -8.93 5.01 2.55
CA PHE A 306 -8.97 6.28 1.88
C PHE A 306 -7.56 6.84 1.85
N PHE A 307 -6.96 6.97 0.67
CA PHE A 307 -5.62 7.51 0.48
C PHE A 307 -5.65 8.72 -0.44
N HIS A 308 -4.95 9.77 -0.03
CA HIS A 308 -4.77 11.02 -0.76
C HIS A 308 -6.06 11.83 -1.03
N LEU A 309 -7.21 11.36 -0.54
CA LEU A 309 -8.51 12.02 -0.70
C LEU A 309 -8.50 13.43 -0.08
N LEU A 310 -8.86 14.42 -0.91
CA LEU A 310 -9.27 15.75 -0.46
C LEU A 310 -10.79 15.75 -0.48
N PHE A 311 -11.40 15.61 0.70
CA PHE A 311 -12.84 15.76 0.82
C PHE A 311 -13.18 17.25 0.64
N LYS A 312 -14.24 17.54 -0.12
CA LYS A 312 -14.78 18.89 -0.24
C LYS A 312 -15.31 19.38 1.11
N ASP A 313 -16.09 18.51 1.76
CA ASP A 313 -16.62 18.67 3.10
C ASP A 313 -16.03 17.60 4.01
N GLU A 314 -15.77 17.91 5.29
CA GLU A 314 -15.19 16.92 6.19
C GLU A 314 -16.11 15.70 6.34
N PRO A 315 -15.55 14.47 6.37
CA PRO A 315 -16.34 13.27 6.58
C PRO A 315 -17.02 13.32 7.95
N HIS A 316 -18.35 13.52 7.98
CA HIS A 316 -19.16 13.53 9.20
C HIS A 316 -19.37 12.11 9.73
N LEU A 317 -18.38 11.57 10.42
CA LEU A 317 -18.41 10.22 10.99
C LEU A 317 -19.48 10.05 12.09
N SER A 318 -19.92 11.13 12.73
CA SER A 318 -21.04 11.09 13.70
C SER A 318 -22.33 10.52 13.12
N THR A 319 -22.54 10.65 11.80
CA THR A 319 -23.72 10.07 11.13
C THR A 319 -23.65 8.56 10.96
N MET A 320 -22.46 7.96 11.07
CA MET A 320 -22.19 6.54 10.82
C MET A 320 -23.06 5.60 11.67
N ILE A 321 -23.37 6.00 12.91
CA ILE A 321 -24.19 5.21 13.84
C ILE A 321 -25.57 4.88 13.25
N SER A 322 -26.20 5.83 12.54
CA SER A 322 -27.50 5.61 11.90
C SER A 322 -27.45 4.50 10.85
N GLY A 323 -26.38 4.47 10.03
CA GLY A 323 -26.17 3.45 9.02
C GLY A 323 -25.86 2.07 9.63
N LEU A 324 -25.08 2.04 10.72
CA LEU A 324 -24.78 0.80 11.44
C LEU A 324 -26.02 0.18 12.09
N GLN A 325 -26.87 1.01 12.72
CA GLN A 325 -28.13 0.58 13.33
C GLN A 325 -29.12 0.06 12.28
N GLU A 326 -29.27 0.77 11.16
CA GLU A 326 -30.14 0.31 10.07
C GLU A 326 -29.61 -0.98 9.44
N HIS A 327 -28.28 -1.12 9.30
CA HIS A 327 -27.68 -2.39 8.85
C HIS A 327 -28.01 -3.55 9.80
N GLU A 328 -27.84 -3.36 11.11
CA GLU A 328 -28.14 -4.40 12.10
C GLU A 328 -29.63 -4.80 12.06
N LYS A 329 -30.51 -3.82 11.88
CA LYS A 329 -31.96 -4.04 11.73
C LYS A 329 -32.30 -4.82 10.46
N ILE A 330 -31.64 -4.55 9.33
CA ILE A 330 -31.90 -5.21 8.04
C ILE A 330 -31.30 -6.62 7.99
N TYR A 331 -30.06 -6.79 8.46
CA TYR A 331 -29.30 -8.03 8.31
C TYR A 331 -29.26 -8.91 9.56
N GLY A 332 -29.75 -8.41 10.70
CA GLY A 332 -29.77 -9.14 11.98
C GLY A 332 -28.39 -9.33 12.62
N SER A 333 -27.38 -8.62 12.14
CA SER A 333 -26.00 -8.72 12.66
C SER A 333 -25.25 -7.39 12.56
N PRO A 334 -24.29 -7.11 13.45
CA PRO A 334 -23.46 -5.92 13.35
C PRO A 334 -22.65 -5.90 12.05
N HIS A 335 -22.48 -4.71 11.46
CA HIS A 335 -21.71 -4.51 10.25
C HIS A 335 -20.27 -5.06 10.40
N PRO A 336 -19.72 -5.78 9.40
CA PRO A 336 -18.43 -6.47 9.52
C PRO A 336 -17.19 -5.57 9.40
N LEU A 337 -17.35 -4.25 9.44
CA LEU A 337 -16.24 -3.31 9.22
C LEU A 337 -15.26 -3.37 10.40
N ARG A 338 -14.03 -3.80 10.10
CA ARG A 338 -12.94 -3.99 11.06
C ARG A 338 -11.83 -2.97 10.88
N THR A 339 -11.59 -2.53 9.65
CA THR A 339 -10.51 -1.59 9.35
C THR A 339 -11.04 -0.35 8.66
N LEU A 340 -10.74 0.82 9.23
CA LEU A 340 -10.93 2.10 8.58
C LEU A 340 -9.61 2.88 8.61
N ARG A 341 -9.15 3.31 7.44
CA ARG A 341 -8.00 4.22 7.35
C ARG A 341 -8.33 5.43 6.50
N ILE A 342 -8.09 6.60 7.06
CA ILE A 342 -8.26 7.90 6.41
C ILE A 342 -6.89 8.56 6.31
N ALA A 343 -6.31 8.53 5.12
CA ALA A 343 -5.03 9.15 4.80
C ALA A 343 -5.27 10.30 3.81
N GLY A 344 -5.22 11.55 4.27
CA GLY A 344 -5.63 12.69 3.44
C GLY A 344 -5.49 14.03 4.16
N THR A 345 -6.20 15.05 3.67
CA THR A 345 -6.33 16.34 4.39
C THR A 345 -7.63 16.33 5.17
N THR A 346 -7.63 15.74 6.36
CA THR A 346 -8.68 16.01 7.36
C THR A 346 -8.31 17.31 8.06
N HIS A 347 -9.21 18.30 8.10
CA HIS A 347 -8.92 19.56 8.78
C HIS A 347 -8.97 19.36 10.30
N ASP A 348 -9.84 18.47 10.78
CA ASP A 348 -10.02 18.11 12.18
C ASP A 348 -9.83 16.60 12.43
N ALA A 349 -8.56 16.18 12.45
CA ALA A 349 -8.19 14.80 12.72
C ALA A 349 -8.59 14.33 14.13
N LEU A 350 -8.66 15.23 15.12
CA LEU A 350 -9.08 14.87 16.47
C LEU A 350 -10.59 14.62 16.51
N LYS A 351 -11.42 15.51 15.95
CA LYS A 351 -12.86 15.27 15.84
C LYS A 351 -13.16 13.98 15.08
N THR A 352 -12.49 13.76 13.95
CA THR A 352 -12.64 12.51 13.18
C THR A 352 -12.30 11.28 14.05
N LEU A 353 -11.27 11.38 14.89
CA LEU A 353 -10.91 10.31 15.82
C LEU A 353 -11.98 10.08 16.89
N LEU A 354 -12.47 11.14 17.53
CA LEU A 354 -13.47 11.04 18.58
C LEU A 354 -14.82 10.55 18.04
N ASP A 355 -15.26 11.07 16.91
CA ASP A 355 -16.47 10.61 16.23
C ASP A 355 -16.37 9.12 15.90
N MET A 356 -15.22 8.66 15.41
CA MET A 356 -15.04 7.25 15.09
C MET A 356 -15.08 6.35 16.32
N LEU A 357 -14.45 6.78 17.42
CA LEU A 357 -14.41 6.01 18.65
C LEU A 357 -15.78 5.98 19.35
N ALA A 358 -16.55 7.07 19.30
CA ALA A 358 -17.87 7.17 19.92
C ALA A 358 -18.99 6.54 19.06
N TYR A 359 -18.96 6.70 17.74
CA TYR A 359 -20.05 6.35 16.82
C TYR A 359 -19.71 5.24 15.80
N GLY A 360 -18.48 4.71 15.84
CA GLY A 360 -18.00 3.67 14.94
C GLY A 360 -18.58 2.28 15.20
N PRO A 361 -18.20 1.27 14.38
CA PRO A 361 -18.67 -0.09 14.53
C PRO A 361 -18.03 -0.76 15.75
N SER A 362 -18.81 -1.57 16.44
CA SER A 362 -18.36 -2.32 17.63
C SER A 362 -17.24 -3.32 17.34
N ARG A 363 -17.05 -3.70 16.07
CA ARG A 363 -16.02 -4.64 15.60
C ARG A 363 -14.77 -3.97 15.04
N LEU A 364 -14.59 -2.66 15.25
CA LEU A 364 -13.43 -1.94 14.74
C LEU A 364 -12.14 -2.46 15.38
N GLU A 365 -11.29 -3.11 14.58
CA GLU A 365 -10.00 -3.63 15.02
C GLU A 365 -8.86 -2.67 14.73
N THR A 366 -8.94 -1.90 13.64
CA THR A 366 -7.89 -0.98 13.19
C THR A 366 -8.48 0.35 12.75
N PHE A 367 -8.01 1.42 13.37
CA PHE A 367 -8.32 2.78 12.96
C PHE A 367 -7.05 3.60 12.74
N ALA A 368 -6.98 4.33 11.63
CA ALA A 368 -5.85 5.19 11.35
C ALA A 368 -6.27 6.49 10.66
N ILE A 369 -5.81 7.62 11.19
CA ILE A 369 -5.88 8.92 10.53
C ILE A 369 -4.45 9.38 10.23
N THR A 370 -4.16 9.62 8.95
CA THR A 370 -2.84 10.10 8.52
C THR A 370 -2.95 11.32 7.61
N LYS A 371 -2.03 12.27 7.72
CA LYS A 371 -2.04 13.48 6.88
C LYS A 371 -1.28 13.25 5.56
N ARG A 372 -1.77 13.85 4.47
CA ARG A 372 -1.03 13.92 3.20
C ARG A 372 0.24 14.75 3.38
N TRP A 373 1.37 14.14 3.03
CA TRP A 373 2.69 14.77 3.08
C TRP A 373 2.82 16.05 2.25
N GLN A 374 2.31 16.07 1.01
CA GLN A 374 2.40 17.23 0.13
C GLN A 374 1.61 18.47 0.62
N ALA A 375 0.64 18.30 1.52
CA ALA A 375 -0.09 19.42 2.11
C ALA A 375 0.78 20.20 3.13
N LEU A 376 1.82 19.57 3.71
CA LEU A 376 2.82 20.26 4.53
C LEU A 376 3.78 21.10 3.67
N GLU A 377 4.06 20.67 2.43
CA GLU A 377 5.06 21.31 1.56
C GLU A 377 4.60 22.66 0.99
N ARG A 378 3.28 22.86 0.79
CA ARG A 378 2.77 24.09 0.16
C ARG A 378 2.45 25.22 1.15
N GLY A 379 2.57 25.01 2.46
CA GLY A 379 2.32 26.05 3.48
C GLY A 379 0.92 26.68 3.45
N GLN A 380 0.02 26.14 2.63
CA GLN A 380 -1.26 26.75 2.26
C GLN A 380 -2.40 25.81 2.68
N TRP A 381 -2.63 25.71 3.99
CA TRP A 381 -3.96 25.70 4.60
C TRP A 381 -3.83 25.46 6.11
N ASN A 382 -4.01 26.51 6.91
CA ASN A 382 -4.43 26.39 8.30
C ASN A 382 -5.89 26.84 8.34
N PRO A 383 -6.86 25.98 8.01
CA PRO A 383 -8.25 26.30 8.26
C PRO A 383 -8.44 26.53 9.78
N PRO A 384 -9.39 27.38 10.17
CA PRO A 384 -9.74 27.56 11.58
C PRO A 384 -10.11 26.18 12.17
N ALA A 385 -9.59 25.88 13.36
CA ALA A 385 -9.97 24.68 14.08
C ALA A 385 -11.50 24.73 14.32
N SER A 386 -12.21 23.72 13.83
CA SER A 386 -13.59 23.50 14.25
C SER A 386 -13.62 23.29 15.77
N PRO A 387 -14.66 23.74 16.49
CA PRO A 387 -14.81 23.39 17.89
C PRO A 387 -14.94 21.86 17.99
N VAL A 388 -13.96 21.25 18.65
CA VAL A 388 -13.99 19.81 18.96
C VAL A 388 -14.91 19.62 20.16
N ASP A 389 -15.92 18.77 20.00
CA ASP A 389 -16.77 18.36 21.11
C ASP A 389 -16.00 17.38 22.01
N LEU A 390 -15.37 17.93 23.05
CA LEU A 390 -14.61 17.13 24.02
C LEU A 390 -15.50 16.27 24.91
N ASP A 391 -16.82 16.48 24.92
CA ASP A 391 -17.75 15.63 25.66
C ASP A 391 -17.77 14.20 25.08
N LEU A 392 -17.37 14.03 23.80
CA LEU A 392 -17.16 12.73 23.18
C LEU A 392 -16.06 11.88 23.83
N LEU A 393 -15.15 12.49 24.59
CA LEU A 393 -14.16 11.73 25.36
C LEU A 393 -14.80 10.93 26.48
N ALA A 394 -15.93 11.41 27.02
CA ALA A 394 -16.71 10.72 28.05
C ALA A 394 -17.70 9.70 27.46
N ALA A 395 -17.91 9.69 26.13
CA ALA A 395 -18.81 8.77 25.47
C ALA A 395 -18.31 7.31 25.56
N PRO A 396 -19.23 6.32 25.60
CA PRO A 396 -18.85 4.92 25.51
C PRO A 396 -18.24 4.63 24.14
N TRP A 397 -17.12 3.91 24.11
CA TRP A 397 -16.48 3.50 22.85
C TRP A 397 -16.96 2.09 22.48
N PRO A 398 -17.71 1.89 21.37
CA PRO A 398 -18.23 0.58 21.02
C PRO A 398 -17.14 -0.47 20.71
N CYS A 399 -15.91 -0.02 20.42
CA CYS A 399 -14.80 -0.85 19.98
C CYS A 399 -13.74 -1.16 21.06
N LEU A 400 -14.00 -0.84 22.34
CA LEU A 400 -13.04 -1.08 23.45
C LEU A 400 -12.48 -2.50 23.45
N ASP A 401 -13.36 -3.48 23.26
CA ASP A 401 -13.00 -4.91 23.30
C ASP A 401 -12.39 -5.44 21.99
N THR A 402 -12.31 -4.63 20.93
CA THR A 402 -11.90 -5.09 19.59
C THR A 402 -10.73 -4.31 19.01
N LEU A 403 -10.52 -3.07 19.45
CA LEU A 403 -9.47 -2.20 18.94
C LEU A 403 -8.08 -2.76 19.26
N THR A 404 -7.33 -3.06 18.20
CA THR A 404 -5.95 -3.59 18.28
C THR A 404 -4.91 -2.61 17.77
N ASN A 405 -5.26 -1.77 16.80
CA ASN A 405 -4.34 -0.82 16.18
C ASN A 405 -4.97 0.56 16.10
N LEU A 406 -4.32 1.56 16.70
CA LEU A 406 -4.72 2.95 16.64
C LEU A 406 -3.59 3.83 16.11
N ASP A 407 -3.84 4.57 15.05
CA ASP A 407 -2.95 5.61 14.53
C ASP A 407 -3.60 6.99 14.68
N MET A 408 -3.12 7.73 15.66
CA MET A 408 -3.53 9.08 16.03
C MET A 408 -2.39 10.09 15.80
N SER A 409 -1.38 9.73 15.01
CA SER A 409 -0.16 10.54 14.81
C SER A 409 -0.39 11.90 14.15
N PHE A 410 -1.62 12.25 13.81
CA PHE A 410 -2.00 13.56 13.27
C PHE A 410 -3.15 14.23 14.02
N ALA A 411 -3.70 13.58 15.06
CA ALA A 411 -4.65 14.22 15.96
C ALA A 411 -3.91 15.27 16.80
N ARG A 412 -4.50 16.45 16.96
CA ARG A 412 -3.93 17.53 17.79
C ARG A 412 -4.90 17.82 18.92
N PHE A 413 -4.44 17.61 20.14
CA PHE A 413 -5.22 17.95 21.33
C PHE A 413 -5.12 19.45 21.61
N PRO A 414 -6.23 20.11 21.99
CA PRO A 414 -6.24 21.54 22.27
C PRO A 414 -5.41 21.89 23.51
N ASP A 415 -5.33 20.97 24.48
CA ASP A 415 -4.58 21.14 25.72
C ASP A 415 -4.11 19.79 26.28
N LYS A 416 -3.28 19.83 27.33
CA LYS A 416 -2.80 18.60 27.98
C LYS A 416 -3.94 17.85 28.68
N SER A 417 -4.93 18.54 29.25
CA SER A 417 -6.00 17.88 30.03
C SER A 417 -6.84 16.93 29.17
N SER A 418 -7.21 17.38 27.96
CA SER A 418 -7.94 16.59 26.97
C SER A 418 -7.13 15.39 26.47
N LEU A 419 -5.83 15.58 26.23
CA LEU A 419 -4.90 14.48 25.92
C LEU A 419 -4.85 13.45 27.04
N HIS A 420 -4.71 13.87 28.30
CA HIS A 420 -4.72 12.96 29.45
C HIS A 420 -6.04 12.21 29.58
N HIS A 421 -7.16 12.90 29.42
CA HIS A 421 -8.47 12.28 29.50
C HIS A 421 -8.65 11.22 28.39
N PHE A 422 -8.24 11.52 27.17
CA PHE A 422 -8.21 10.57 26.06
C PHE A 422 -7.35 9.34 26.37
N PHE A 423 -6.12 9.54 26.88
CA PHE A 423 -5.23 8.43 27.20
C PHE A 423 -5.72 7.58 28.37
N ASN A 424 -6.38 8.18 29.36
CA ASN A 424 -7.00 7.42 30.45
C ASN A 424 -8.09 6.48 29.92
N ARG A 425 -8.92 6.96 28.97
CA ARG A 425 -9.92 6.11 28.29
C ARG A 425 -9.26 5.05 27.42
N LEU A 426 -8.16 5.38 26.74
CA LEU A 426 -7.42 4.44 25.92
C LEU A 426 -6.86 3.24 26.71
N GLN A 427 -6.60 3.40 28.02
CA GLN A 427 -6.18 2.29 28.89
C GLN A 427 -7.26 1.21 29.01
N GLU A 428 -8.54 1.54 28.80
CA GLU A 428 -9.64 0.58 28.82
C GLU A 428 -9.63 -0.35 27.58
N CYS A 429 -8.82 -0.04 26.57
CA CYS A 429 -8.65 -0.88 25.39
C CYS A 429 -7.65 -2.02 25.67
N ASP A 430 -8.10 -3.05 26.39
CA ASP A 430 -7.25 -4.18 26.81
C ASP A 430 -6.58 -4.94 25.66
N LYS A 431 -7.11 -4.84 24.44
CA LYS A 431 -6.56 -5.51 23.24
C LYS A 431 -5.67 -4.62 22.38
N LEU A 432 -5.41 -3.37 22.77
CA LEU A 432 -4.58 -2.45 22.00
C LEU A 432 -3.14 -2.98 21.94
N GLN A 433 -2.68 -3.34 20.74
CA GLN A 433 -1.35 -3.89 20.48
C GLN A 433 -0.42 -2.88 19.82
N VAL A 434 -0.95 -2.00 18.98
CA VAL A 434 -0.17 -0.99 18.25
C VAL A 434 -0.79 0.38 18.48
N LEU A 435 -0.01 1.29 19.04
CA LEU A 435 -0.35 2.70 19.17
C LEU A 435 0.63 3.52 18.36
N ARG A 436 0.13 4.41 17.51
CA ARG A 436 0.93 5.41 16.81
C ARG A 436 0.49 6.81 17.16
N MET A 437 1.44 7.64 17.58
CA MET A 437 1.16 9.00 18.07
C MET A 437 2.34 9.94 17.78
N GLN A 438 2.14 11.24 17.99
CA GLN A 438 3.26 12.18 17.89
C GLN A 438 4.16 12.10 19.13
N ILE A 439 5.46 12.30 18.92
CA ILE A 439 6.42 12.44 20.02
C ILE A 439 6.03 13.59 20.96
N ARG A 440 5.40 14.67 20.43
CA ARG A 440 4.94 15.81 21.22
C ARG A 440 3.87 15.41 22.22
N ASP A 441 2.87 14.64 21.78
CA ASP A 441 1.80 14.15 22.65
C ASP A 441 2.38 13.26 23.76
N LEU A 442 3.38 12.43 23.43
CA LEU A 442 4.08 11.62 24.43
C LEU A 442 4.77 12.49 25.49
N ARG A 443 5.46 13.57 25.07
CA ARG A 443 6.07 14.55 26.00
C ARG A 443 5.02 15.22 26.88
N ASP A 444 3.89 15.62 26.29
CA ASP A 444 2.81 16.29 27.01
C ASP A 444 2.24 15.38 28.10
N LEU A 445 2.02 14.10 27.80
CA LEU A 445 1.60 13.08 28.77
C LEU A 445 2.61 12.95 29.93
N ILE A 446 3.90 12.93 29.63
CA ILE A 446 4.95 12.74 30.64
C ILE A 446 5.13 13.98 31.50
N SER A 447 5.04 15.17 30.90
CA SER A 447 5.22 16.45 31.59
C SER A 447 4.15 16.75 32.65
N ASN A 448 2.98 16.14 32.53
CA ASN A 448 1.85 16.36 33.44
C ASN A 448 1.76 15.29 34.55
N ALA A 449 2.72 14.37 34.64
CA ALA A 449 2.87 13.46 35.77
C ALA A 449 3.29 14.26 37.02
N LYS A 450 2.38 15.08 37.55
CA LYS A 450 2.51 15.64 38.90
C LYS A 450 2.30 14.51 39.88
N ILE A 451 3.36 14.19 40.61
CA ILE A 451 3.44 13.66 41.98
C ILE A 451 2.05 13.38 42.57
N LEU A 452 1.49 12.19 42.30
CA LEU A 452 0.47 11.64 43.17
C LEU A 452 1.20 11.18 44.44
N PRO A 453 0.88 11.71 45.64
CA PRO A 453 1.48 11.20 46.85
C PRO A 453 0.99 9.76 47.04
N PHE A 454 1.87 8.79 46.78
CA PHE A 454 1.65 7.42 47.20
C PHE A 454 1.65 7.38 48.73
N ALA A 455 0.48 7.14 49.31
CA ALA A 455 0.38 6.61 50.67
C ALA A 455 0.86 5.15 50.66
N LEU A 456 2.18 4.95 50.65
CA LEU A 456 2.77 3.65 50.94
C LEU A 456 2.63 3.39 52.43
N SER A 457 1.95 2.29 52.76
CA SER A 457 2.02 1.66 54.08
C SER A 457 3.48 1.35 54.42
N PRO A 458 3.94 1.60 55.66
CA PRO A 458 5.33 1.37 56.04
C PRO A 458 5.56 -0.12 56.29
N GLY A 459 6.36 -0.78 55.45
CA GLY A 459 6.74 -2.17 55.68
C GLY A 459 7.50 -2.82 54.53
N GLY A 460 8.73 -2.37 54.25
CA GLY A 460 9.58 -3.05 53.27
C GLY A 460 10.94 -2.38 53.12
N SER A 461 11.90 -2.79 53.96
CA SER A 461 13.31 -2.41 53.83
C SER A 461 13.91 -3.10 52.60
N LEU A 462 14.23 -2.33 51.55
CA LEU A 462 15.11 -2.77 50.47
C LEU A 462 16.51 -2.16 50.71
N ARG A 463 17.46 -3.04 51.02
CA ARG A 463 18.88 -2.72 51.13
C ARG A 463 19.44 -2.40 49.74
N SER A 464 19.94 -1.17 49.59
CA SER A 464 20.81 -0.75 48.48
C SER A 464 22.20 -1.36 48.66
N GLY A 465 22.70 -2.02 47.62
CA GLY A 465 24.05 -2.56 47.53
C GLY A 465 24.56 -2.45 46.10
N TYR A 466 24.84 -1.23 45.64
CA TYR A 466 25.56 -1.00 44.39
C TYR A 466 27.07 -1.00 44.67
N SER A 467 27.77 -2.06 44.24
CA SER A 467 29.23 -2.07 44.13
C SER A 467 29.62 -1.67 42.72
N SER A 468 30.39 -0.59 42.60
CA SER A 468 31.01 -0.17 41.35
C SER A 468 32.23 -1.06 41.04
N ARG A 469 32.24 -1.70 39.86
CA ARG A 469 33.46 -2.24 39.25
C ARG A 469 33.67 -1.58 37.90
N SER A 470 34.69 -0.75 37.85
CA SER A 470 35.26 -0.14 36.65
C SER A 470 36.19 -1.15 35.98
N SER A 471 35.99 -1.41 34.68
CA SER A 471 36.99 -2.02 33.82
C SER A 471 37.13 -1.19 32.55
N SER A 472 38.28 -0.51 32.47
CA SER A 472 38.80 0.24 31.32
C SER A 472 39.19 -0.69 30.17
N PHE A 473 38.79 -0.37 28.95
CA PHE A 473 39.48 -0.80 27.74
C PHE A 473 39.52 0.33 26.71
N ARG A 474 40.72 0.62 26.20
CA ARG A 474 41.05 1.73 25.29
C ARG A 474 40.66 1.41 23.84
N TYR A 475 39.98 2.35 23.19
CA TYR A 475 40.08 2.62 21.76
C TYR A 475 40.11 4.16 21.62
N GLN A 476 41.24 4.71 21.17
CA GLN A 476 41.55 6.14 21.29
C GLN A 476 41.79 6.75 19.90
N MET A 477 41.01 7.81 19.60
CA MET A 477 41.12 8.84 18.54
C MET A 477 39.83 9.10 17.73
N ARG A 478 38.87 8.16 17.65
CA ARG A 478 37.50 8.47 17.16
C ARG A 478 36.49 8.74 18.28
N GLU A 479 36.82 8.34 19.51
CA GLU A 479 35.96 8.50 20.67
C GLU A 479 36.00 9.90 21.27
N GLU A 480 37.09 10.66 21.13
CA GLU A 480 37.18 12.03 21.68
C GLU A 480 36.27 13.00 20.93
N HIS A 481 36.21 12.93 19.59
CA HIS A 481 35.23 13.72 18.82
C HIS A 481 33.78 13.25 19.06
N ARG A 482 33.57 11.97 19.41
CA ARG A 482 32.25 11.42 19.72
C ARG A 482 31.80 11.80 21.14
N GLN A 483 32.70 11.76 22.12
CA GLN A 483 32.47 12.18 23.50
C GLN A 483 32.31 13.69 23.60
N GLN A 484 33.11 14.48 22.86
CA GLN A 484 32.93 15.92 22.76
C GLN A 484 31.55 16.25 22.17
N ARG A 485 31.13 15.58 21.08
CA ARG A 485 29.77 15.74 20.54
C ARG A 485 28.67 15.30 21.48
N VAL A 486 28.90 14.27 22.30
CA VAL A 486 27.95 13.81 23.33
C VAL A 486 27.86 14.82 24.46
N GLU A 487 28.97 15.42 24.91
CA GLU A 487 28.95 16.48 25.93
C GLU A 487 28.39 17.80 25.39
N ASP A 488 28.72 18.14 24.15
CA ASP A 488 28.11 19.26 23.43
C ASP A 488 26.62 19.00 23.15
N LEU A 489 26.15 17.75 23.20
CA LEU A 489 24.72 17.40 23.16
C LEU A 489 24.07 17.49 24.55
N LYS A 490 24.80 17.17 25.63
CA LYS A 490 24.27 17.26 27.01
C LYS A 490 23.88 18.67 27.42
N GLN A 491 24.54 19.70 26.88
CA GLN A 491 24.14 21.10 27.08
C GLN A 491 22.80 21.48 26.42
N PHE A 492 22.32 20.69 25.45
CA PHE A 492 21.00 20.88 24.81
C PHE A 492 19.93 19.91 25.34
N LEU A 493 20.31 18.93 26.16
CA LEU A 493 19.38 18.06 26.85
C LEU A 493 18.83 18.79 28.09
N PRO A 494 17.53 18.63 28.43
CA PRO A 494 17.01 19.06 29.73
C PRO A 494 17.86 18.43 30.85
N LYS A 495 18.18 19.21 31.89
CA LYS A 495 19.01 18.73 33.02
C LYS A 495 18.33 17.53 33.66
N GLU A 496 19.09 16.48 34.03
CA GLU A 496 18.54 15.30 34.71
C GLU A 496 17.67 15.67 35.93
N ASP A 497 18.03 16.76 36.62
CA ASP A 497 17.28 17.31 37.75
C ASP A 497 15.90 17.88 37.40
N GLU A 498 15.66 18.32 36.15
CA GLU A 498 14.33 18.74 35.67
C GLU A 498 13.44 17.54 35.28
N LEU A 499 14.04 16.35 35.12
CA LEU A 499 13.38 15.10 34.78
C LEU A 499 13.31 14.12 35.96
N ALA A 500 13.92 14.42 37.10
CA ALA A 500 13.90 13.65 38.34
C ALA A 500 12.57 13.82 39.10
N GLY A 501 11.46 13.40 38.50
CA GLY A 501 10.17 13.20 39.17
C GLY A 501 10.04 11.78 39.76
N PRO A 502 9.08 11.53 40.67
CA PRO A 502 8.80 10.20 41.25
C PRO A 502 8.46 9.16 40.16
N PRO A 503 8.56 7.85 40.47
CA PRO A 503 8.55 6.82 39.45
C PRO A 503 7.17 6.66 38.80
N ALA A 504 7.23 6.29 37.51
CA ALA A 504 6.18 5.74 36.66
C ALA A 504 4.95 6.63 36.39
N LEU A 505 4.76 6.95 35.11
CA LEU A 505 3.41 7.20 34.62
C LEU A 505 2.58 5.92 34.82
N ASN A 506 1.47 6.03 35.53
CA ASN A 506 0.44 4.99 35.62
C ASN A 506 -0.37 4.87 34.30
N TYR A 507 0.30 4.89 33.15
CA TYR A 507 -0.28 4.47 31.88
C TYR A 507 0.06 2.99 31.69
N PHE A 508 -0.82 2.13 32.21
CA PHE A 508 -0.66 0.69 32.11
C PHE A 508 -1.33 0.19 30.82
N PHE A 509 -0.51 -0.16 29.83
CA PHE A 509 -0.98 -0.84 28.63
C PHE A 509 -0.49 -2.30 28.65
N PRO A 510 -1.24 -3.23 29.26
CA PRO A 510 -0.78 -4.61 29.45
C PRO A 510 -0.53 -5.33 28.13
N SER A 511 -1.24 -4.95 27.06
CA SER A 511 -1.20 -5.63 25.76
C SER A 511 -0.42 -4.89 24.68
N LEU A 512 0.09 -3.69 24.94
CA LEU A 512 0.78 -2.89 23.94
C LEU A 512 2.10 -3.55 23.56
N ARG A 513 2.22 -3.96 22.29
CA ARG A 513 3.39 -4.66 21.73
C ARG A 513 4.29 -3.73 20.94
N ALA A 514 3.72 -2.71 20.31
CA ALA A 514 4.46 -1.75 19.52
C ALA A 514 3.96 -0.31 19.75
N LEU A 515 4.91 0.59 19.98
CA LEU A 515 4.69 2.04 20.01
C LEU A 515 5.41 2.64 18.79
N GLU A 516 4.69 3.20 17.84
CA GLU A 516 5.30 3.91 16.71
C GLU A 516 5.17 5.43 16.92
N LEU A 517 6.30 6.10 17.10
CA LEU A 517 6.35 7.54 17.34
C LEU A 517 6.67 8.25 16.03
N THR A 518 5.79 9.18 15.66
CA THR A 518 5.98 10.06 14.52
C THR A 518 6.61 11.36 14.99
N CYS A 519 7.69 11.77 14.33
CA CYS A 519 8.33 13.04 14.59
C CYS A 519 8.30 13.96 13.36
N THR A 520 7.73 15.14 13.50
CA THR A 520 7.84 16.23 12.53
C THR A 520 9.13 17.00 12.79
N MET A 521 10.09 16.94 11.86
CA MET A 521 11.32 17.74 11.96
C MET A 521 11.09 19.09 11.28
N GLU A 522 10.97 20.13 12.11
CA GLU A 522 10.95 21.52 11.68
C GLU A 522 12.40 22.01 11.63
N ARG A 523 13.03 21.88 10.44
CA ARG A 523 14.35 22.41 10.01
C ARG A 523 15.17 23.11 11.11
N THR A 524 16.37 22.61 11.41
CA THR A 524 17.64 23.22 10.92
C THR A 524 18.87 22.33 11.06
N HIS A 525 18.84 21.26 11.87
CA HIS A 525 19.95 20.29 11.95
C HIS A 525 19.42 18.86 12.11
N PRO A 526 19.03 18.18 11.02
CA PRO A 526 18.32 16.91 11.10
C PRO A 526 19.09 15.87 11.92
N GLY A 527 20.40 15.69 11.72
CA GLY A 527 21.18 14.70 12.48
C GLY A 527 21.26 14.95 13.99
N LEU A 528 21.29 16.22 14.43
CA LEU A 528 21.34 16.58 15.85
C LEU A 528 19.96 16.44 16.49
N GLU A 529 18.92 16.93 15.81
CA GLU A 529 17.52 16.82 16.23
C GLU A 529 17.06 15.35 16.34
N GLN A 530 17.41 14.46 15.38
CA GLN A 530 17.04 13.04 15.53
C GLN A 530 17.77 12.40 16.72
N THR A 531 19.04 12.75 16.95
CA THR A 531 19.81 12.19 18.07
C THR A 531 19.21 12.63 19.40
N ILE A 532 18.90 13.92 19.56
CA ILE A 532 18.22 14.47 20.74
C ILE A 532 16.87 13.80 20.95
N GLN A 533 16.08 13.63 19.88
CA GLN A 533 14.78 12.97 19.96
C GLN A 533 14.89 11.49 20.32
N ILE A 534 15.89 10.76 19.81
CA ILE A 534 16.14 9.35 20.18
C ILE A 534 16.46 9.24 21.67
N TYR A 535 17.35 10.09 22.19
CA TYR A 535 17.68 10.12 23.63
C TYR A 535 16.48 10.52 24.48
N GLU A 536 15.71 11.51 24.02
CA GLU A 536 14.48 11.93 24.68
C GLU A 536 13.46 10.79 24.70
N ILE A 537 13.24 10.10 23.58
CA ILE A 537 12.33 8.95 23.52
C ILE A 537 12.78 7.85 24.49
N GLN A 538 14.07 7.59 24.59
CA GLN A 538 14.60 6.61 25.55
C GLN A 538 14.23 7.01 26.99
N LEU A 539 14.50 8.25 27.38
CA LEU A 539 14.15 8.79 28.69
C LEU A 539 12.62 8.79 28.95
N LEU A 540 11.82 9.02 27.91
CA LEU A 540 10.36 9.05 27.99
C LEU A 540 9.79 7.63 28.14
N VAL A 541 10.34 6.65 27.42
CA VAL A 541 9.94 5.23 27.47
C VAL A 541 10.30 4.62 28.81
N ASP A 542 11.49 4.92 29.35
CA ASP A 542 11.93 4.42 30.66
C ASP A 542 10.99 4.87 31.81
N LYS A 543 10.17 5.91 31.58
CA LYS A 543 9.17 6.42 32.53
C LYS A 543 7.78 5.80 32.39
N MET A 544 7.52 4.99 31.36
CA MET A 544 6.21 4.35 31.13
C MET A 544 6.24 2.86 31.50
N VAL A 545 5.22 2.39 32.22
CA VAL A 545 5.08 0.96 32.57
C VAL A 545 4.37 0.21 31.44
N MET A 546 5.17 -0.31 30.50
CA MET A 546 4.67 -1.10 29.37
C MET A 546 5.30 -2.51 29.35
N PRO A 547 4.83 -3.45 30.18
CA PRO A 547 5.49 -4.74 30.40
C PRO A 547 5.55 -5.64 29.15
N SER A 548 4.64 -5.41 28.18
CA SER A 548 4.54 -6.18 26.94
C SER A 548 5.18 -5.49 25.72
N LEU A 549 5.79 -4.31 25.89
CA LEU A 549 6.34 -3.55 24.77
C LEU A 549 7.56 -4.27 24.19
N ARG A 550 7.47 -4.65 22.91
CA ARG A 550 8.53 -5.38 22.20
C ARG A 550 9.31 -4.51 21.24
N CYS A 551 8.70 -3.43 20.76
CA CYS A 551 9.23 -2.62 19.67
C CYS A 551 8.83 -1.16 19.84
N ILE A 552 9.81 -0.27 19.69
CA ILE A 552 9.58 1.17 19.49
C ILE A 552 10.07 1.51 18.10
N ARG A 553 9.19 2.08 17.27
CA ARG A 553 9.57 2.52 15.92
C ARG A 553 9.53 4.02 15.82
N LEU A 554 10.59 4.59 15.29
CA LEU A 554 10.68 6.02 15.05
C LEU A 554 10.48 6.30 13.57
N ARG A 555 9.42 7.05 13.26
CA ARG A 555 9.16 7.54 11.91
C ARG A 555 9.49 9.01 11.83
N GLY A 556 10.58 9.31 11.12
CA GLY A 556 10.93 10.68 10.77
C GLY A 556 10.04 11.17 9.62
N LEU A 557 9.32 12.27 9.83
CA LEU A 557 8.75 13.07 8.76
C LEU A 557 9.78 14.17 8.38
N SER A 558 10.66 13.87 7.43
CA SER A 558 11.63 14.84 6.87
C SER A 558 10.99 15.81 5.87
N THR A 559 10.90 17.10 6.20
CA THR A 559 10.38 18.19 5.36
C THR A 559 11.34 18.68 4.25
N VAL A 560 12.39 17.91 3.92
CA VAL A 560 13.47 18.36 3.03
C VAL A 560 13.56 17.50 1.77
N ASN A 561 13.41 18.16 0.61
CA ASN A 561 13.51 17.60 -0.73
C ASN A 561 14.82 16.82 -0.98
N ASN A 562 14.72 15.73 -1.75
CA ASN A 562 15.74 15.22 -2.67
C ASN A 562 17.18 15.01 -2.15
N MET A 563 17.37 14.78 -0.85
CA MET A 563 18.62 14.17 -0.40
C MET A 563 18.39 12.68 -0.22
N SER A 564 18.99 11.88 -1.11
CA SER A 564 19.25 10.47 -0.83
C SER A 564 20.07 10.41 0.45
N TRP A 565 19.44 10.00 1.56
CA TRP A 565 20.14 9.78 2.80
C TRP A 565 21.11 8.61 2.57
N PRO A 566 22.43 8.77 2.80
CA PRO A 566 23.26 7.60 2.98
C PRO A 566 22.69 6.86 4.21
N MET A 567 22.38 5.57 4.06
CA MET A 567 22.18 4.66 5.19
C MET A 567 23.45 4.66 6.06
N GLN A 568 23.63 5.68 6.90
CA GLN A 568 24.61 5.64 7.96
C GLN A 568 24.04 4.70 9.03
N GLN A 569 24.88 3.77 9.49
CA GLN A 569 24.53 2.87 10.58
C GLN A 569 24.11 3.70 11.78
N PHE A 570 22.84 3.56 12.18
CA PHE A 570 22.31 4.18 13.38
C PHE A 570 23.12 3.71 14.60
N PRO A 571 23.43 4.59 15.56
CA PRO A 571 24.07 4.16 16.80
C PRO A 571 23.18 3.10 17.47
N LYS A 572 23.79 1.96 17.82
CA LYS A 572 23.14 0.90 18.57
C LYS A 572 22.82 1.46 19.96
N VAL A 573 21.54 1.73 20.24
CA VAL A 573 21.08 2.26 21.52
C VAL A 573 20.97 1.10 22.51
N THR A 574 21.61 1.23 23.67
CA THR A 574 21.55 0.27 24.78
C THR A 574 20.62 0.80 25.87
N PHE A 575 19.63 0.02 26.27
CA PHE A 575 18.69 0.32 27.35
C PHE A 575 19.29 -0.02 28.73
N SER A 576 18.69 0.51 29.80
CA SER A 576 18.94 0.01 31.16
C SER A 576 18.54 -1.47 31.28
N ASP A 577 19.16 -2.21 32.21
CA ASP A 577 19.01 -3.67 32.30
C ASP A 577 17.53 -4.11 32.42
N ASP A 578 16.66 -3.31 33.04
CA ASP A 578 15.22 -3.61 33.22
C ASP A 578 14.38 -3.42 31.94
N VAL A 579 14.72 -2.45 31.08
CA VAL A 579 14.01 -2.18 29.80
C VAL A 579 14.60 -3.01 28.65
N SER A 580 15.90 -3.34 28.75
CA SER A 580 16.64 -4.17 27.80
C SER A 580 16.11 -5.60 27.67
N ALA A 581 15.40 -6.10 28.69
CA ALA A 581 14.84 -7.45 28.68
C ALA A 581 13.70 -7.63 27.67
N ASN A 582 12.96 -6.56 27.32
CA ASN A 582 11.72 -6.65 26.53
C ASN A 582 11.76 -5.93 25.17
N VAL A 583 12.46 -4.79 25.03
CA VAL A 583 12.53 -4.05 23.77
C VAL A 583 13.65 -4.61 22.87
N ARG A 584 13.27 -5.28 21.78
CA ARG A 584 14.23 -6.01 20.91
C ARG A 584 14.86 -5.17 19.80
N SER A 585 14.20 -4.08 19.38
CA SER A 585 14.74 -3.14 18.38
C SER A 585 14.15 -1.74 18.52
N ILE A 586 14.99 -0.73 18.29
CA ILE A 586 14.56 0.61 17.85
C ILE A 586 14.89 0.69 16.36
N ASP A 587 13.87 0.73 15.52
CA ASP A 587 14.04 0.86 14.08
C ASP A 587 13.66 2.28 13.65
N ALA A 588 14.62 3.02 13.11
CA ALA A 588 14.37 4.25 12.38
C ALA A 588 14.00 3.90 10.94
N PHE A 589 12.76 4.18 10.55
CA PHE A 589 12.25 3.83 9.22
C PHE A 589 11.94 5.08 8.42
N THR A 590 12.63 5.25 7.30
CA THR A 590 12.19 6.15 6.23
C THR A 590 11.20 5.36 5.36
N PRO A 591 9.95 5.81 5.17
CA PRO A 591 9.03 5.11 4.29
C PRO A 591 9.66 4.99 2.88
N PRO A 592 9.53 3.83 2.21
CA PRO A 592 9.92 3.74 0.81
C PRO A 592 9.05 4.71 0.03
N TYR A 593 9.66 5.78 -0.45
CA TYR A 593 9.07 6.66 -1.44
C TYR A 593 8.65 5.79 -2.64
N LEU A 594 7.37 5.86 -3.02
CA LEU A 594 6.86 5.41 -4.31
C LEU A 594 6.73 6.61 -5.23
#